data_AF-A0A9E6F4M2-F1
#
_entry.id   AF-A0A9E6F4M2-F1
#
_cell.length_a   1.000
_cell.length_b   1.000
_cell.length_c   1.000
_cell.angle_alpha   90.00
_cell.angle_beta   90.00
_cell.angle_gamma   90.00
#
_symmetry.space_group_name_H-M   'P 1'
#
loop_
_entity.id
_entity.type
_entity.pdbx_description
1 polymer ?
#
loop_
_entity_poly.entity_id
_entity_poly.type
_entity_poly.pdbx_seq_one_letter_code
_entity_poly.pdbx_strand_id
1 'polypeptide(L)'
;AYEGNELAGGLYGVAIGGVFFGESMFYYKPNASKVALFSLVERLRQKGFELLDSQFMNDNVKRFGAVEISHEEYMIRLESAIYKPVRFV
;
A
#
# COMPACT_ATOMS: atom_id res chain seq x y z
N ALA A 1 3.47 -9.01 9.37
CA ALA A 1 2.79 -9.08 10.68
C ALA A 1 3.22 -10.37 11.35
N TYR A 2 3.65 -10.29 12.61
CA TYR A 2 4.08 -11.46 13.39
C TYR A 2 3.14 -11.65 14.58
N GLU A 3 2.86 -12.91 14.92
CA GLU A 3 2.20 -13.31 16.16
C GLU A 3 3.26 -14.06 16.99
N GLY A 4 3.79 -13.42 18.04
CA GLY A 4 5.01 -13.89 18.69
C GLY A 4 6.18 -13.93 17.71
N ASN A 5 6.76 -15.11 17.50
CA ASN A 5 7.88 -15.33 16.58
C ASN A 5 7.45 -15.90 15.22
N GLU A 6 6.15 -16.10 14.98
CA GLU A 6 5.64 -16.69 13.74
C GLU A 6 5.18 -15.61 12.76
N LEU A 7 5.54 -15.76 11.49
CA LEU A 7 5.00 -14.92 10.42
C LEU A 7 3.51 -15.23 10.26
N ALA A 8 2.66 -14.30 10.68
CA ALA A 8 1.20 -14.46 10.64
C ALA A 8 0.60 -14.02 9.29
N GLY A 9 1.31 -13.18 8.54
CA GLY A 9 0.88 -12.65 7.24
C GLY A 9 1.66 -11.41 6.84
N GLY A 10 1.39 -10.88 5.65
CA GLY A 10 2.12 -9.74 5.13
C GLY A 10 1.60 -9.24 3.80
N LEU A 11 2.38 -8.35 3.22
CA LEU A 11 2.22 -7.81 1.89
C LEU A 11 3.60 -7.47 1.34
N TYR A 12 3.69 -7.33 0.03
CA TYR A 12 4.90 -6.82 -0.62
C TYR A 12 4.52 -5.92 -1.79
N GLY A 13 5.48 -5.13 -2.22
CA GLY A 13 5.29 -4.14 -3.26
C GLY A 13 6.58 -3.45 -3.65
N VAL A 14 6.45 -2.51 -4.58
CA VAL A 14 7.56 -1.70 -5.09
C VAL A 14 7.37 -0.26 -4.64
N ALA A 15 8.45 0.38 -4.15
CA ALA A 15 8.45 1.79 -3.79
C ALA A 15 9.30 2.59 -4.78
N ILE A 16 8.70 3.61 -5.41
CA ILE A 16 9.38 4.55 -6.31
C ILE A 16 8.95 5.96 -5.92
N GLY A 17 9.91 6.78 -5.49
CA GLY A 17 9.61 8.10 -4.94
C GLY A 17 8.53 8.02 -3.86
N GLY A 18 7.49 8.83 -4.00
CA GLY A 18 6.31 8.88 -3.13
C GLY A 18 5.18 7.93 -3.50
N VAL A 19 5.41 6.90 -4.30
CA VAL A 19 4.42 5.87 -4.65
C VAL A 19 4.83 4.51 -4.13
N PHE A 20 3.87 3.79 -3.55
CA PHE A 20 4.00 2.36 -3.24
C PHE A 20 3.01 1.56 -4.07
N PHE A 21 3.52 0.67 -4.93
CA PHE A 21 2.72 -0.25 -5.74
C PHE A 21 2.50 -1.54 -4.94
N GLY A 22 1.29 -1.76 -4.45
CA GLY A 22 0.91 -2.95 -3.71
C GLY A 22 0.68 -4.13 -4.65
N GLU A 23 1.61 -5.09 -4.67
CA GLU A 23 1.53 -6.23 -5.59
C GLU A 23 0.66 -7.36 -5.03
N SER A 24 0.84 -7.72 -3.76
CA SER A 24 0.03 -8.77 -3.15
C SER A 24 0.03 -8.74 -1.63
N MET A 25 -0.93 -9.44 -1.06
CA MET A 25 -1.12 -9.63 0.38
C MET A 25 -1.37 -11.11 0.66
N PHE A 26 -0.82 -11.62 1.77
CA PHE A 26 -1.01 -13.00 2.21
C PHE A 26 -1.26 -13.04 3.71
N TYR A 27 -1.89 -14.12 4.18
CA TYR A 27 -2.09 -14.36 5.59
C TYR A 27 -2.07 -15.86 5.89
N TYR A 28 -1.53 -16.20 7.06
CA TYR A 28 -1.58 -17.54 7.67
C TYR A 28 -2.49 -17.56 8.90
N LYS A 29 -2.72 -16.40 9.51
CA LYS A 29 -3.69 -16.19 10.59
C LYS A 29 -4.76 -15.18 10.15
N PRO A 30 -6.03 -15.32 10.60
CA PRO A 30 -7.07 -14.34 10.30
C PRO A 30 -6.63 -12.90 10.63
N ASN A 31 -6.97 -11.96 9.75
CA ASN A 31 -6.69 -10.52 9.87
C ASN A 31 -5.22 -10.08 9.84
N ALA A 32 -4.24 -10.98 9.76
CA ALA A 32 -2.82 -10.60 9.77
C ALA A 32 -2.42 -9.70 8.58
N SER A 33 -2.97 -9.96 7.40
CA SER A 33 -2.75 -9.10 6.22
C SER A 33 -3.33 -7.69 6.40
N LYS A 34 -4.45 -7.54 7.14
CA LYS A 34 -5.04 -6.23 7.45
C LYS A 34 -4.16 -5.41 8.39
N VAL A 35 -3.58 -6.07 9.41
CA VAL A 35 -2.61 -5.43 10.31
C VAL A 35 -1.36 -4.98 9.54
N ALA A 36 -0.89 -5.80 8.59
CA ALA A 36 0.21 -5.44 7.70
C ALA A 36 -0.14 -4.22 6.81
N LEU A 37 -1.34 -4.19 6.23
CA LEU A 37 -1.82 -3.06 5.43
C LEU A 37 -1.95 -1.78 6.25
N PHE A 38 -2.53 -1.85 7.46
CA PHE A 38 -2.62 -0.71 8.36
C PHE A 38 -1.22 -0.14 8.66
N SER A 39 -0.29 -1.01 9.02
CA SER A 39 1.11 -0.62 9.31
C SER A 39 1.81 -0.01 8.10
N LEU A 40 1.53 -0.54 6.89
CA LEU A 40 2.01 0.04 5.64
C LEU A 40 1.47 1.47 5.48
N VAL A 41 0.15 1.65 5.54
CA VAL A 41 -0.49 2.96 5.35
C VAL A 41 0.05 4.01 6.31
N GLU A 42 0.21 3.65 7.59
CA GLU A 42 0.78 4.56 8.59
C GLU A 42 2.22 4.94 8.25
N ARG A 43 3.05 3.99 7.82
CA ARG A 43 4.42 4.27 7.37
C ARG A 43 4.45 5.17 6.14
N LEU A 44 3.60 4.91 5.15
CA LEU A 44 3.51 5.70 3.92
C LEU A 44 3.14 7.16 4.25
N ARG A 45 2.15 7.36 5.13
CA ARG A 45 1.78 8.70 5.63
C ARG A 45 2.93 9.40 6.34
N GLN A 46 3.60 8.72 7.28
CA GLN A 46 4.73 9.29 8.03
C GLN A 46 5.91 9.69 7.13
N LYS A 47 6.14 8.94 6.03
CA LYS A 47 7.21 9.20 5.07
C LYS A 47 6.81 10.19 3.97
N GLY A 48 5.56 10.66 3.94
CA GLY A 48 5.07 11.60 2.93
C GLY A 48 4.82 10.99 1.55
N PHE A 49 4.51 9.69 1.49
CA PHE A 49 4.02 9.06 0.27
C PHE A 49 2.65 9.60 -0.10
N GLU A 50 2.41 9.74 -1.39
CA GLU A 50 1.17 10.28 -1.96
C GLU A 50 0.21 9.18 -2.41
N LEU A 51 0.75 8.08 -2.95
CA LEU A 51 -0.05 7.00 -3.51
C LEU A 51 0.31 5.65 -2.88
N LEU A 52 -0.73 4.92 -2.49
CA LEU A 52 -0.72 3.48 -2.37
C LEU A 52 -1.59 2.92 -3.51
N ASP A 53 -0.95 2.37 -4.52
CA ASP A 53 -1.62 1.83 -5.70
C ASP A 53 -2.01 0.37 -5.45
N SER A 54 -3.31 0.06 -5.62
CA SER A 54 -3.85 -1.28 -5.49
C SER A 54 -4.00 -2.02 -6.84
N GLN A 55 -3.58 -1.42 -7.95
CA GLN A 55 -3.65 -1.88 -9.33
C GLN A 55 -5.09 -2.03 -9.86
N PHE A 56 -5.88 -2.92 -9.25
CA PHE A 56 -7.26 -3.20 -9.64
C PHE A 56 -8.20 -3.04 -8.45
N MET A 57 -9.35 -2.41 -8.69
CA MET A 57 -10.41 -2.34 -7.69
C MET A 57 -11.10 -3.69 -7.54
N ASN A 58 -11.35 -4.09 -6.29
CA ASN A 58 -12.20 -5.22 -5.94
C ASN A 58 -12.84 -4.99 -4.56
N ASP A 59 -13.82 -5.82 -4.20
CA ASP A 59 -14.56 -5.67 -2.95
C ASP A 59 -13.68 -5.69 -1.69
N ASN A 60 -12.55 -6.40 -1.72
CA ASN A 60 -11.64 -6.45 -0.58
C ASN A 60 -10.89 -5.14 -0.39
N VAL A 61 -10.28 -4.59 -1.44
CA VAL A 61 -9.53 -3.32 -1.33
C VAL A 61 -10.46 -2.14 -1.08
N LYS A 62 -11.69 -2.16 -1.63
CA LYS A 62 -12.72 -1.15 -1.35
C LYS A 62 -13.10 -1.10 0.13
N ARG A 63 -13.22 -2.25 0.79
CA ARG A 63 -13.46 -2.33 2.25
C ARG A 63 -12.34 -1.72 3.08
N PHE A 64 -11.13 -1.59 2.54
CA PHE A 64 -10.00 -0.95 3.19
C PHE A 64 -9.88 0.55 2.87
N GLY A 65 -10.85 1.12 2.15
CA GLY A 65 -10.89 2.55 1.84
C GLY A 65 -10.18 2.92 0.53
N ALA A 66 -9.87 1.94 -0.33
CA ALA A 66 -9.43 2.23 -1.68
C ALA A 66 -10.54 2.98 -2.44
N VAL A 67 -10.14 4.00 -3.21
CA VAL A 67 -11.03 4.82 -4.04
C VAL A 67 -10.62 4.66 -5.49
N GLU A 68 -11.60 4.58 -6.39
CA GLU A 68 -11.33 4.67 -7.83
C GLU A 68 -11.18 6.14 -8.20
N ILE A 69 -10.18 6.42 -9.03
CA ILE A 69 -9.95 7.72 -9.66
C ILE A 69 -9.89 7.52 -11.16
N SER A 70 -10.09 8.60 -11.94
CA SER A 70 -9.92 8.51 -13.39
C SER A 70 -8.46 8.19 -13.73
N HIS A 71 -8.24 7.59 -14.90
CA HIS A 71 -6.89 7.35 -15.40
C HIS A 71 -6.06 8.64 -15.47
N GLU A 72 -6.69 9.74 -15.92
CA GLU A 72 -6.04 11.06 -15.99
C GLU A 72 -5.58 11.56 -14.61
N GLU A 73 -6.45 11.50 -13.59
CA GLU A 73 -6.11 11.88 -12.23
C GLU A 73 -5.00 11.00 -11.66
N TYR A 74 -5.06 9.69 -11.92
CA TYR A 74 -4.00 8.76 -11.51
C TYR A 74 -2.65 9.13 -12.14
N MET A 75 -2.61 9.39 -13.44
CA MET A 75 -1.38 9.73 -14.16
C MET A 75 -0.76 11.04 -13.65
N ILE A 76 -1.59 12.06 -13.38
CA ILE A 76 -1.13 13.34 -12.80
C ILE A 76 -0.45 13.11 -11.43
N ARG A 77 -1.11 12.35 -10.54
CA ARG A 77 -0.57 12.04 -9.21
C ARG A 77 0.68 11.17 -9.29
N LEU A 78 0.67 10.18 -10.19
CA LEU A 78 1.79 9.27 -10.40
C LEU A 78 3.03 10.03 -10.85
N GLU A 79 2.91 10.89 -11.87
CA GLU A 79 4.03 11.68 -12.40
C GLU A 79 4.65 12.57 -11.31
N SER A 80 3.83 13.27 -10.53
CA SER A 80 4.29 14.06 -9.39
C SER A 80 5.01 13.18 -8.34
N ALA A 81 4.40 12.06 -7.98
CA ALA A 81 4.84 11.26 -6.85
C ALA A 81 6.14 10.48 -7.13
N ILE A 82 6.37 9.96 -8.34
CA ILE A 82 7.60 9.20 -8.65
C ILE A 82 8.89 10.03 -8.52
N TYR A 83 8.80 11.36 -8.67
CA TYR A 83 9.94 12.27 -8.51
C TYR A 83 10.10 12.82 -7.09
N LYS A 84 9.22 12.46 -6.14
CA LYS A 84 9.35 12.92 -4.75
C LYS A 84 10.62 12.35 -4.11
N PRO A 85 11.41 13.17 -3.39
CA PRO A 85 12.64 12.76 -2.74
C PRO A 85 12.37 12.05 -1.40
N VAL A 86 11.49 11.03 -1.41
CA VAL A 86 11.15 10.21 -0.24
C VAL A 86 11.59 8.77 -0.45
N ARG A 87 11.83 8.05 0.65
CA ARG A 87 12.23 6.64 0.63
C ARG A 87 11.43 5.84 1.65
N PHE A 88 11.11 4.61 1.29
CA PHE A 88 10.34 3.70 2.14
C PHE A 88 11.11 3.27 3.40
N VAL A 89 12.39 2.90 3.22
CA VAL A 89 13.36 2.61 4.29
C VAL A 89 14.12 3.89 4.61
#